data_AF-A0A9N8F0M7-F1
#
_entry.id   AF-A0A9N8F0M7-F1
#
_cell.length_a   1.000
_cell.length_b   1.000
_cell.length_c   1.000
_cell.angle_alpha   90.00
_cell.angle_beta   90.00
_cell.angle_gamma   90.00
#
_symmetry.space_group_name_H-M   'P 1'
#
loop_
_entity.id
_entity.type
_entity.pdbx_description
1 polymer ?
#
loop_
_entity_poly.entity_id
_entity_poly.type
_entity_poly.pdbx_seq_one_letter_code
_entity_poly.pdbx_strand_id
1 'polypeptide(L)'
;MQTTAKAIYFFLRKRKLQFQVQWMLDNQWFPVALLNEFPSLILKQYDIGLAHGTPLHWLLMEGRAELLQQLEFVKALCDGRSDLKQLLRTRDAHGRAPIHVACQYCPMHVIEYLIELDPETLSIRTTMGRGCLPYELAMANTRYPIPMEKLKRMLEKHPDTRNFGKMLCYAYLTNQPMELLEFIADLFLTKQINQQDLHVCNRCWDIPQAQARQSAFTLDQAKLITKILTNVKRLALALPSGWESDAFIYIMRYLQNNQCKARLEKISLPILSSIESDQERRRVVDAFQGFLQSNCRVGFLVILTEEYSVASSREAWYEAIVKGLGNRKFSDPLTLSIQTARENHRIPRANLTAKYSERRRCVYHVDLDVDRRDRPFLLHQLSLLPKTIRNLENLTLRCTRANDDVEEEIDTELSSHIAQFLASTPTLKVLRLEEVFIDPLPIFQAIRTHQSLESFEVSSFSEELSAVLIRDDIVSDCLDLLQKNNTSLEECSPWCEYNEQIKYLLALNRRGIARVRNASDACTVMEAAALGLYTGAFEQSISYDLLRERPDLWCRVALQSPKASTLVKMHPKPQSDIGRVGNTLQPKGGPEGFHDESIVVGCTCRPGFGC
;
A
#
# COMPACT_ATOMS: atom_id res chain seq x y z
N MET A 1 4.56 46.56 10.52
CA MET A 1 4.53 45.21 11.13
C MET A 1 5.18 44.13 10.27
N GLN A 2 4.65 43.76 9.09
CA GLN A 2 5.30 42.75 8.23
C GLN A 2 6.73 43.16 7.80
N THR A 3 6.94 44.43 7.45
CA THR A 3 8.28 44.98 7.13
C THR A 3 9.22 44.93 8.32
N THR A 4 8.73 45.25 9.52
CA THR A 4 9.47 45.20 10.78
C THR A 4 9.88 43.76 11.13
N ALA A 5 8.97 42.79 11.01
CA ALA A 5 9.27 41.39 11.26
C ALA A 5 10.21 40.79 10.19
N LYS A 6 10.03 41.16 8.93
CA LYS A 6 10.99 40.82 7.85
C LYS A 6 12.36 41.45 8.11
N ALA A 7 12.43 42.65 8.66
CA ALA A 7 13.68 43.30 9.06
C ALA A 7 14.34 42.58 10.23
N ILE A 8 13.59 42.23 11.30
CA ILE A 8 14.07 41.42 12.42
C ILE A 8 14.63 40.08 11.90
N TYR A 9 13.90 39.41 11.02
CA TYR A 9 14.37 38.17 10.39
C TYR A 9 15.62 38.37 9.52
N PHE A 10 15.65 39.39 8.66
CA PHE A 10 16.82 39.69 7.82
C PHE A 10 18.05 39.98 8.69
N PHE A 11 17.83 40.60 9.85
CA PHE A 11 18.84 40.85 10.87
C PHE A 11 19.34 39.54 11.49
N LEU A 12 18.44 38.65 11.90
CA LEU A 12 18.77 37.32 12.42
C LEU A 12 19.49 36.43 11.39
N ARG A 13 19.18 36.58 10.08
CA ARG A 13 19.70 35.74 9.00
C ARG A 13 21.06 36.19 8.43
N LYS A 14 21.42 37.49 8.41
CA LYS A 14 22.67 37.91 7.73
C LYS A 14 23.93 37.43 8.45
N ARG A 15 24.88 36.88 7.68
CA ARG A 15 26.07 36.11 8.12
C ARG A 15 27.17 36.89 8.87
N LYS A 16 26.99 38.17 9.21
CA LYS A 16 28.02 39.00 9.87
C LYS A 16 27.61 39.41 11.29
N LEU A 17 27.46 38.43 12.18
CA LEU A 17 26.96 38.67 13.54
C LEU A 17 28.05 38.94 14.60
N GLN A 18 29.34 38.64 14.40
CA GLN A 18 30.32 38.90 15.46
C GLN A 18 30.41 40.39 15.86
N PHE A 19 30.43 41.30 14.88
CA PHE A 19 30.44 42.75 15.14
C PHE A 19 29.05 43.32 15.50
N GLN A 20 27.97 42.71 15.02
CA GLN A 20 26.61 43.22 15.25
C GLN A 20 26.01 42.69 16.56
N VAL A 21 26.39 41.51 17.04
CA VAL A 21 25.98 40.99 18.36
C VAL A 21 26.70 41.72 19.47
N GLN A 22 28.02 41.92 19.36
CA GLN A 22 28.74 42.76 20.32
C GLN A 22 28.13 44.17 20.35
N TRP A 23 27.85 44.78 19.19
CA TRP A 23 27.13 46.05 19.12
C TRP A 23 25.73 46.00 19.76
N MET A 24 24.96 44.91 19.61
CA MET A 24 23.64 44.76 20.25
C MET A 24 23.71 44.52 21.77
N LEU A 25 24.75 43.84 22.25
CA LEU A 25 25.02 43.64 23.68
C LEU A 25 25.52 44.94 24.32
N ASP A 26 26.38 45.68 23.60
CA ASP A 26 26.93 46.97 24.02
C ASP A 26 25.88 48.09 23.99
N ASN A 27 24.88 48.03 23.09
CA ASN A 27 23.83 49.06 22.95
C ASN A 27 22.49 48.70 23.59
N GLN A 28 22.42 47.63 24.38
CA GLN A 28 21.20 47.12 25.03
C GLN A 28 19.95 47.11 24.11
N TRP A 29 19.60 45.91 23.62
CA TRP A 29 18.18 45.50 23.48
C TRP A 29 17.34 45.91 22.26
N PHE A 30 17.87 46.35 21.12
CA PHE A 30 16.97 46.78 20.02
C PHE A 30 15.92 45.74 19.54
N PRO A 31 16.23 44.44 19.36
CA PRO A 31 15.21 43.46 18.97
C PRO A 31 14.32 42.99 20.13
N VAL A 32 14.86 42.82 21.34
CA VAL A 32 14.13 42.33 22.51
C VAL A 32 13.20 43.40 23.08
N ALA A 33 13.67 44.64 23.20
CA ALA A 33 12.83 45.77 23.61
C ALA A 33 11.66 45.95 22.64
N LEU A 34 11.93 45.89 21.33
CA LEU A 34 10.88 45.98 20.31
C LEU A 34 9.86 44.83 20.41
N LEU A 35 10.31 43.60 20.72
CA LEU A 35 9.41 42.47 20.87
C LEU A 35 8.62 42.50 22.20
N ASN A 36 9.18 43.13 23.24
CA ASN A 36 8.48 43.43 24.49
C ASN A 36 7.45 44.56 24.32
N GLU A 37 7.75 45.58 23.53
CA GLU A 37 6.81 46.65 23.17
C GLU A 37 5.67 46.15 22.28
N PHE A 38 5.93 45.14 21.44
CA PHE A 38 4.94 44.56 20.53
C PHE A 38 4.82 43.04 20.68
N PRO A 39 4.23 42.52 21.79
CA PRO A 39 4.12 41.08 22.06
C PRO A 39 3.39 40.30 20.96
N SER A 40 2.46 40.97 20.25
CA SER A 40 1.72 40.40 19.12
C SER A 40 2.61 39.98 17.95
N LEU A 41 3.82 40.53 17.84
CA LEU A 41 4.78 40.14 16.80
C LEU A 41 5.42 38.77 17.07
N ILE A 42 5.45 38.31 18.32
CA ILE A 42 6.08 37.03 18.71
C ILE A 42 5.19 35.83 18.37
N LEU A 43 3.88 35.94 18.57
CA LEU A 43 2.96 34.86 18.21
C LEU A 43 2.66 34.81 16.72
N LYS A 44 2.82 35.93 16.01
CA LYS A 44 2.55 36.00 14.59
C LYS A 44 3.52 35.11 13.83
N GLN A 45 2.98 34.24 12.99
CA GLN A 45 3.76 33.46 12.05
C GLN A 45 4.07 34.33 10.83
N TYR A 46 5.26 34.17 10.28
CA TYR A 46 5.73 34.91 9.12
C TYR A 46 6.17 33.95 8.03
N ASP A 47 5.67 34.17 6.82
CA ASP A 47 6.17 33.53 5.60
C ASP A 47 7.47 34.21 5.16
N ILE A 48 8.57 33.47 5.23
CA ILE A 48 9.86 33.97 4.78
C ILE A 48 10.54 32.94 3.89
N GLY A 49 10.16 32.98 2.61
CA GLY A 49 10.56 31.98 1.62
C GLY A 49 9.77 30.68 1.81
N LEU A 50 10.48 29.56 1.92
CA LEU A 50 9.89 28.21 2.07
C LEU A 50 9.53 27.84 3.51
N ALA A 51 9.76 28.71 4.48
CA ALA A 51 9.45 28.44 5.88
C ALA A 51 8.48 29.51 6.43
N HIS A 52 7.46 29.04 7.14
CA HIS A 52 6.46 29.82 7.87
C HIS A 52 6.62 29.51 9.34
N GLY A 53 6.84 30.49 10.21
CA GLY A 53 7.05 30.25 11.63
C GLY A 53 7.10 31.51 12.47
N THR A 54 7.02 31.34 13.79
CA THR A 54 7.20 32.45 14.75
C THR A 54 8.66 32.87 14.85
N PRO A 55 9.00 34.07 15.35
CA PRO A 55 10.38 34.49 15.61
C PRO A 55 11.20 33.46 16.40
N LEU A 56 10.56 32.74 17.34
CA LEU A 56 11.22 31.67 18.09
C LEU A 56 11.66 30.50 17.20
N HIS A 57 10.84 30.07 16.23
CA HIS A 57 11.25 29.01 15.29
C HIS A 57 12.49 29.42 14.50
N TRP A 58 12.53 30.67 14.03
CA TRP A 58 13.66 31.19 13.26
C TRP A 58 14.93 31.31 14.10
N LEU A 59 14.82 31.81 15.32
CA LEU A 59 15.94 31.90 16.26
C LEU A 59 16.55 30.52 16.55
N LEU A 60 15.70 29.49 16.70
CA LEU A 60 16.15 28.12 16.94
C LEU A 60 16.79 27.49 15.70
N MET A 61 16.24 27.75 14.51
CA MET A 61 16.74 27.19 13.24
C MET A 61 18.13 27.70 12.85
N GLU A 62 18.45 28.95 13.18
CA GLU A 62 19.73 29.57 12.81
C GLU A 62 20.93 28.89 13.50
N GLY A 63 20.76 28.40 14.73
CA GLY A 63 21.69 27.51 15.43
C GLY A 63 23.16 27.95 15.42
N ARG A 64 23.47 29.24 15.60
CA ARG A 64 24.86 29.75 15.53
C ARG A 64 25.66 29.54 16.82
N ALA A 65 26.98 29.44 16.62
CA ALA A 65 27.99 28.83 17.49
C ALA A 65 28.41 29.59 18.76
N GLU A 66 27.82 30.74 19.09
CA GLU A 66 28.02 31.37 20.41
C GLU A 66 26.91 30.87 21.34
N LEU A 67 27.08 29.62 21.79
CA LEU A 67 26.14 28.78 22.56
C LEU A 67 25.39 29.53 23.68
N LEU A 68 26.05 30.47 24.35
CA LEU A 68 25.48 31.24 25.46
C LEU A 68 24.49 32.31 25.00
N GLN A 69 24.74 32.98 23.88
CA GLN A 69 23.89 34.08 23.42
C GLN A 69 22.53 33.57 22.93
N GLN A 70 22.49 32.39 22.29
CA GLN A 70 21.22 31.82 21.82
C GLN A 70 20.27 31.57 22.98
N LEU A 71 20.75 31.04 24.10
CA LEU A 71 19.92 30.81 25.28
C LEU A 71 19.37 32.12 25.83
N GLU A 72 20.19 33.16 25.93
CA GLU A 72 19.74 34.47 26.43
C GLU A 72 18.67 35.10 25.52
N PHE A 73 18.77 34.95 24.20
CA PHE A 73 17.69 35.37 23.30
C PHE A 73 16.43 34.54 23.48
N VAL A 74 16.54 33.22 23.64
CA VAL A 74 15.38 32.35 23.87
C VAL A 74 14.71 32.70 25.19
N LYS A 75 15.48 32.95 26.26
CA LYS A 75 14.99 33.46 27.54
C LYS A 75 14.28 34.80 27.39
N ALA A 76 14.90 35.75 26.72
CA ALA A 76 14.31 37.06 26.47
C ALA A 76 12.97 36.99 25.70
N LEU A 77 12.79 35.98 24.84
CA LEU A 77 11.53 35.74 24.12
C LEU A 77 10.48 34.99 24.94
N CYS A 78 10.85 34.32 26.03
CA CYS A 78 9.98 33.40 26.76
C CYS A 78 9.63 33.87 28.18
N ASP A 79 10.60 34.45 28.91
CA ASP A 79 10.47 34.80 30.32
C ASP A 79 9.41 35.90 30.54
N GLY A 80 8.58 35.72 31.59
CA GLY A 80 7.58 36.71 32.00
C GLY A 80 6.33 36.81 31.10
N ARG A 81 6.18 35.93 30.12
CA ARG A 81 5.07 35.98 29.14
C ARG A 81 3.83 35.20 29.59
N SER A 82 2.66 35.84 29.48
CA SER A 82 1.36 35.19 29.74
C SER A 82 0.92 34.23 28.62
N ASP A 83 1.38 34.44 27.39
CA ASP A 83 1.08 33.65 26.19
C ASP A 83 2.12 32.55 25.90
N LEU A 84 3.04 32.28 26.83
CA LEU A 84 4.17 31.38 26.64
C LEU A 84 3.76 29.99 26.16
N LYS A 85 2.74 29.38 26.77
CA LYS A 85 2.25 28.05 26.36
C LYS A 85 1.76 28.06 24.90
N GLN A 86 1.10 29.13 24.47
CA GLN A 86 0.67 29.25 23.07
C GLN A 86 1.87 29.36 22.14
N LEU A 87 2.87 30.17 22.49
CA LEU A 87 4.10 30.32 21.72
C LEU A 87 4.84 28.98 21.55
N LEU A 88 5.04 28.24 22.64
CA LEU A 88 5.75 26.95 22.67
C LEU A 88 5.00 25.82 21.95
N ARG A 89 3.70 25.98 21.70
CA ARG A 89 2.85 25.00 20.99
C ARG A 89 2.49 25.43 19.58
N THR A 90 2.80 26.66 19.19
CA THR A 90 2.57 27.16 17.84
C THR A 90 3.41 26.34 16.86
N ARG A 91 2.80 25.88 15.77
CA ARG A 91 3.48 25.04 14.78
C ARG A 91 3.98 25.89 13.62
N ASP A 92 5.11 25.53 13.01
CA ASP A 92 5.59 26.11 11.75
C ASP A 92 4.84 25.53 10.52
N ALA A 93 5.24 25.91 9.30
CA ALA A 93 4.70 25.37 8.03
C ALA A 93 4.78 23.84 7.93
N HIS A 94 5.74 23.22 8.63
CA HIS A 94 5.94 21.79 8.67
C HIS A 94 5.26 21.14 9.89
N GLY A 95 4.39 21.88 10.58
CA GLY A 95 3.72 21.40 11.78
C GLY A 95 4.63 21.26 12.99
N ARG A 96 5.87 21.75 12.94
CA ARG A 96 6.86 21.61 14.02
C ARG A 96 6.61 22.68 15.06
N ALA A 97 6.50 22.30 16.33
CA ALA A 97 6.59 23.25 17.44
C ALA A 97 8.04 23.68 17.68
N PRO A 98 8.32 24.79 18.40
CA PRO A 98 9.68 25.26 18.68
C PRO A 98 10.62 24.17 19.20
N ILE A 99 10.16 23.30 20.09
CA ILE A 99 10.99 22.19 20.62
C ILE A 99 11.50 21.24 19.54
N HIS A 100 10.73 20.99 18.47
CA HIS A 100 11.17 20.16 17.34
C HIS A 100 12.33 20.81 16.60
N VAL A 101 12.23 22.13 16.36
CA VAL A 101 13.27 22.91 15.71
C VAL A 101 14.51 22.97 16.61
N ALA A 102 14.33 23.16 17.92
CA ALA A 102 15.43 23.11 18.87
C ALA A 102 16.14 21.75 18.85
N CYS A 103 15.41 20.64 18.90
CA CYS A 103 15.99 19.30 18.84
C CYS A 103 16.80 19.06 17.55
N GLN A 104 16.47 19.72 16.45
CA GLN A 104 17.17 19.58 15.17
C GLN A 104 18.37 20.53 14.99
N TYR A 105 18.35 21.71 15.63
CA TYR A 105 19.31 22.79 15.30
C TYR A 105 20.00 23.43 16.50
N CYS A 106 19.59 23.13 17.73
CA CYS A 106 20.09 23.78 18.93
C CYS A 106 20.90 22.83 19.82
N PRO A 107 21.79 23.39 20.67
CA PRO A 107 22.47 22.66 21.72
C PRO A 107 21.52 22.24 22.85
N MET A 108 21.97 21.29 23.67
CA MET A 108 21.14 20.68 24.71
C MET A 108 20.58 21.68 25.73
N HIS A 109 21.34 22.68 26.17
CA HIS A 109 20.86 23.63 27.19
C HIS A 109 19.66 24.48 26.73
N VAL A 110 19.53 24.74 25.43
CA VAL A 110 18.33 25.39 24.87
C VAL A 110 17.14 24.44 24.90
N ILE A 111 17.36 23.17 24.56
CA ILE A 111 16.33 22.12 24.61
C ILE A 111 15.86 21.93 26.06
N GLU A 112 16.77 21.87 27.02
CA GLU A 112 16.45 21.75 28.45
C GLU A 112 15.61 22.92 28.93
N TYR A 113 16.01 24.15 28.60
CA TYR A 113 15.24 25.34 28.94
C TYR A 113 13.81 25.28 28.39
N LEU A 114 13.62 24.91 27.11
CA LEU A 114 12.28 24.77 26.54
C LEU A 114 11.45 23.67 27.22
N ILE A 115 12.08 22.56 27.63
CA ILE A 115 11.42 21.48 28.38
C ILE A 115 11.03 21.95 29.78
N GLU A 116 11.85 22.75 30.45
CA GLU A 116 11.55 23.33 31.77
C GLU A 116 10.35 24.28 31.71
N LEU A 117 10.21 25.05 30.63
CA LEU A 117 9.08 25.96 30.45
C LEU A 117 7.75 25.23 30.20
N ASP A 118 7.75 24.18 29.37
CA ASP A 118 6.55 23.37 29.11
C ASP A 118 6.93 21.91 28.73
N PRO A 119 6.98 20.99 29.71
CA PRO A 119 7.32 19.59 29.45
C PRO A 119 6.38 18.90 28.46
N GLU A 120 5.10 19.31 28.43
CA GLU A 120 4.09 18.72 27.53
C GLU A 120 4.45 18.91 26.05
N THR A 121 5.34 19.87 25.73
CA THR A 121 5.84 20.07 24.35
C THR A 121 6.54 18.83 23.78
N LEU A 122 7.12 17.98 24.63
CA LEU A 122 7.73 16.71 24.23
C LEU A 122 6.73 15.68 23.68
N SER A 123 5.43 15.88 23.92
CA SER A 123 4.36 15.02 23.41
C SER A 123 3.70 15.57 22.14
N ILE A 124 4.08 16.78 21.70
CA ILE A 124 3.54 17.37 20.49
C ILE A 124 4.13 16.66 19.29
N ARG A 125 3.28 16.18 18.38
CA ARG A 125 3.71 15.63 17.09
C ARG A 125 3.81 16.71 16.03
N THR A 126 4.70 16.54 15.06
CA THR A 126 4.64 17.31 13.81
C THR A 126 3.36 16.99 13.03
N THR A 127 2.97 17.83 12.08
CA THR A 127 1.86 17.51 11.13
C THR A 127 2.36 16.90 9.84
N MET A 128 3.68 16.91 9.60
CA MET A 128 4.29 16.25 8.45
C MET A 128 4.34 14.74 8.64
N GLY A 129 4.04 14.01 7.56
CA GLY A 129 4.16 12.56 7.50
C GLY A 129 3.32 11.84 8.56
N ARG A 130 3.98 11.03 9.40
CA ARG A 130 3.31 10.26 10.47
C ARG A 130 3.32 10.98 11.84
N GLY A 131 3.76 12.23 11.87
CA GLY A 131 3.92 13.00 13.09
C GLY A 131 5.14 12.53 13.90
N CYS A 132 6.23 13.27 13.77
CA CYS A 132 7.45 13.07 14.54
C CYS A 132 7.34 13.68 15.92
N LEU A 133 8.00 13.06 16.90
CA LEU A 133 8.16 13.62 18.24
C LEU A 133 9.52 14.34 18.36
N PRO A 134 9.69 15.29 19.29
CA PRO A 134 10.92 16.07 19.39
C PRO A 134 12.16 15.21 19.60
N TYR A 135 12.09 14.16 20.43
CA TYR A 135 13.20 13.25 20.66
C TYR A 135 13.62 12.46 19.40
N GLU A 136 12.70 12.20 18.46
CA GLU A 136 13.03 11.54 17.18
C GLU A 136 13.92 12.43 16.32
N LEU A 137 13.63 13.74 16.28
CA LEU A 137 14.46 14.73 15.58
C LEU A 137 15.79 14.96 16.29
N ALA A 138 15.78 14.85 17.62
CA ALA A 138 16.95 14.98 18.47
C ALA A 138 17.96 13.85 18.21
N MET A 139 17.51 12.60 18.03
CA MET A 139 18.37 11.49 17.62
C MET A 139 18.96 11.69 16.21
N ALA A 140 18.19 12.28 15.30
CA ALA A 140 18.65 12.58 13.94
C ALA A 140 19.58 13.82 13.86
N ASN A 141 19.79 14.56 14.96
CA ASN A 141 20.60 15.76 14.96
C ASN A 141 22.10 15.42 14.97
N THR A 142 22.69 15.43 13.78
CA THR A 142 24.14 15.23 13.61
C THR A 142 24.96 16.49 13.92
N ARG A 143 24.33 17.67 14.04
CA ARG A 143 25.02 18.95 14.24
C ARG A 143 25.34 19.22 15.70
N TYR A 144 24.39 18.90 16.58
CA TYR A 144 24.51 19.01 18.04
C TYR A 144 24.02 17.71 18.68
N PRO A 145 24.84 16.63 18.66
CA PRO A 145 24.47 15.36 19.27
C PRO A 145 24.10 15.57 20.74
N ILE A 146 22.91 15.12 21.11
CA ILE A 146 22.44 15.24 22.49
C ILE A 146 23.16 14.20 23.34
N PRO A 147 23.72 14.58 24.51
CA PRO A 147 24.32 13.61 25.41
C PRO A 147 23.31 12.52 25.79
N MET A 148 23.74 11.26 25.72
CA MET A 148 22.88 10.10 25.93
C MET A 148 22.06 10.16 27.23
N GLU A 149 22.67 10.58 28.35
CA GLU A 149 21.97 10.73 29.64
C GLU A 149 20.80 11.72 29.59
N LYS A 150 20.90 12.75 28.76
CA LYS A 150 19.83 13.74 28.60
C LYS A 150 18.72 13.19 27.72
N LEU A 151 19.08 12.46 26.66
CA LEU A 151 18.11 11.75 25.83
C LEU A 151 17.35 10.70 26.65
N LYS A 152 18.04 9.90 27.49
CA LYS A 152 17.41 8.96 28.43
C LYS A 152 16.36 9.65 29.30
N ARG A 153 16.72 10.78 29.94
CA ARG A 153 15.78 11.57 30.75
C ARG A 153 14.59 12.10 29.96
N MET A 154 14.79 12.55 28.71
CA MET A 154 13.69 12.99 27.84
C MET A 154 12.71 11.84 27.58
N LEU A 155 13.23 10.64 27.31
CA LEU A 155 12.43 9.43 27.08
C LEU A 155 11.71 8.94 28.33
N GLU A 156 12.31 9.05 29.50
CA GLU A 156 11.69 8.71 30.79
C GLU A 156 10.49 9.59 31.10
N LYS A 157 10.63 10.91 30.86
CA LYS A 157 9.61 11.91 31.16
C LYS A 157 8.41 11.82 30.22
N HIS A 158 8.63 11.49 28.94
CA HIS A 158 7.56 11.41 27.94
C HIS A 158 7.60 10.10 27.15
N PRO A 159 7.30 8.97 27.81
CA PRO A 159 7.21 7.67 27.18
C PRO A 159 5.83 7.59 26.53
N ASP A 160 5.56 8.38 25.50
CA ASP A 160 4.32 8.21 24.74
C ASP A 160 4.38 6.80 24.13
N THR A 161 3.62 5.90 24.76
CA THR A 161 3.82 4.46 24.70
C THR A 161 3.45 3.87 23.36
N ARG A 162 2.89 4.65 22.44
CA ARG A 162 2.34 4.13 21.19
C ARG A 162 3.40 3.84 20.13
N ASN A 163 4.63 4.37 20.27
CA ASN A 163 5.63 4.32 19.19
C ASN A 163 7.04 3.85 19.62
N PHE A 164 7.20 3.05 20.68
CA PHE A 164 8.51 2.48 21.03
C PHE A 164 9.15 1.70 19.90
N GLY A 165 8.38 0.90 19.15
CA GLY A 165 8.88 0.26 17.94
C GLY A 165 9.51 1.28 16.99
N LYS A 166 8.78 2.35 16.64
CA LYS A 166 9.28 3.44 15.78
C LYS A 166 10.55 4.08 16.35
N MET A 167 10.59 4.32 17.66
CA MET A 167 11.75 4.91 18.34
C MET A 167 13.00 4.05 18.26
N LEU A 168 12.87 2.74 18.50
CA LEU A 168 13.96 1.79 18.32
C LEU A 168 14.45 1.77 16.87
N CYS A 169 13.53 1.91 15.92
CA CYS A 169 13.87 2.01 14.50
C CYS A 169 14.62 3.30 14.18
N TYR A 170 14.21 4.45 14.74
CA TYR A 170 14.96 5.69 14.58
C TYR A 170 16.36 5.60 15.19
N ALA A 171 16.48 5.07 16.40
CA ALA A 171 17.77 4.89 17.05
C ALA A 171 18.70 4.00 16.21
N TYR A 172 18.14 2.94 15.63
CA TYR A 172 18.85 2.08 14.69
C TYR A 172 19.25 2.82 13.39
N LEU A 173 18.29 3.44 12.70
CA LEU A 173 18.52 4.10 11.40
C LEU A 173 19.47 5.30 11.49
N THR A 174 19.61 5.88 12.67
CA THR A 174 20.55 6.98 12.96
C THR A 174 21.85 6.50 13.60
N ASN A 175 22.08 5.18 13.66
CA ASN A 175 23.27 4.54 14.23
C ASN A 175 23.62 5.04 15.64
N GLN A 176 22.61 5.11 16.52
CA GLN A 176 22.82 5.48 17.91
C GLN A 176 23.63 4.41 18.67
N PRO A 177 24.31 4.79 19.77
CA PRO A 177 25.04 3.84 20.60
C PRO A 177 24.16 2.69 21.10
N MET A 178 24.74 1.49 21.17
CA MET A 178 24.06 0.27 21.62
C MET A 178 23.41 0.43 23.00
N GLU A 179 24.06 1.17 23.91
CA GLU A 179 23.55 1.50 25.25
C GLU A 179 22.20 2.23 25.20
N LEU A 180 21.99 3.12 24.23
CA LEU A 180 20.69 3.79 24.06
C LEU A 180 19.63 2.82 23.55
N LEU A 181 19.98 1.96 22.59
CA LEU A 181 19.07 0.94 22.07
C LEU A 181 18.63 -0.02 23.20
N GLU A 182 19.57 -0.45 24.05
CA GLU A 182 19.31 -1.26 25.24
C GLU A 182 18.36 -0.56 26.21
N PHE A 183 18.62 0.71 26.50
CA PHE A 183 17.75 1.52 27.34
C PHE A 183 16.32 1.62 26.77
N ILE A 184 16.19 1.86 25.45
CA ILE A 184 14.89 1.93 24.77
C ILE A 184 14.16 0.57 24.85
N ALA A 185 14.87 -0.53 24.67
CA ALA A 185 14.32 -1.87 24.80
C ALA A 185 13.88 -2.19 26.23
N ASP A 186 14.63 -1.76 27.24
CA ASP A 186 14.25 -1.94 28.64
C ASP A 186 13.04 -1.08 29.01
N LEU A 187 12.94 0.14 28.50
CA LEU A 187 11.72 0.94 28.61
C LEU A 187 10.51 0.25 27.95
N PHE A 188 10.72 -0.39 26.79
CA PHE A 188 9.67 -1.15 26.10
C PHE A 188 9.18 -2.34 26.95
N LEU A 189 10.10 -3.08 27.57
CA LEU A 189 9.79 -4.23 28.42
C LEU A 189 9.12 -3.84 29.74
N THR A 190 9.62 -2.80 30.41
CA THR A 190 9.17 -2.38 31.75
C THR A 190 7.78 -1.80 31.75
N LYS A 191 7.42 -1.02 30.73
CA LYS A 191 6.11 -0.34 30.69
C LYS A 191 4.94 -1.26 30.32
N GLN A 192 5.17 -2.58 30.19
CA GLN A 192 4.20 -3.60 29.75
C GLN A 192 3.32 -3.09 28.61
N ILE A 193 3.95 -2.38 27.68
CA ILE A 193 3.18 -1.77 26.62
C ILE A 193 2.79 -2.95 25.74
N ASN A 194 1.49 -3.23 25.70
CA ASN A 194 0.89 -4.15 24.76
C ASN A 194 0.97 -3.57 23.35
N GLN A 195 2.17 -3.19 22.89
CA GLN A 195 2.41 -2.85 21.51
C GLN A 195 2.22 -4.12 20.72
N GLN A 196 1.31 -4.05 19.76
CA GLN A 196 1.03 -5.20 18.92
C GLN A 196 2.17 -5.40 17.93
N ASP A 197 2.89 -4.34 17.53
CA ASP A 197 3.73 -4.38 16.33
C ASP A 197 5.10 -3.72 16.51
N LEU A 198 6.14 -4.40 16.06
CA LEU A 198 7.50 -3.89 15.93
C LEU A 198 7.87 -3.85 14.45
N HIS A 199 7.99 -2.63 13.91
CA HIS A 199 8.31 -2.41 12.50
C HIS A 199 9.67 -1.72 12.33
N VAL A 200 10.75 -2.51 12.29
CA VAL A 200 12.10 -2.06 11.90
C VAL A 200 12.14 -1.90 10.39
N CYS A 201 11.74 -0.73 9.89
CA CYS A 201 11.67 -0.48 8.45
C CYS A 201 12.11 0.94 8.05
N ASN A 202 12.63 1.07 6.83
CA ASN A 202 13.03 2.35 6.23
C ASN A 202 11.87 3.32 5.94
N ARG A 203 10.60 2.95 6.18
CA ARG A 203 9.43 3.82 5.93
C ARG A 203 9.19 4.83 7.07
N CYS A 204 10.18 5.17 7.86
CA CYS A 204 10.16 6.45 8.58
C CYS A 204 10.45 7.56 7.57
N TRP A 205 9.44 7.89 6.75
CA TRP A 205 9.45 8.91 5.67
C TRP A 205 9.98 10.29 6.10
N ASP A 206 10.11 10.52 7.41
CA ASP A 206 10.50 11.79 8.00
C ASP A 206 12.01 11.87 8.30
N ILE A 207 12.80 10.80 8.10
CA ILE A 207 14.27 10.89 8.15
C ILE A 207 14.78 11.29 6.75
N PRO A 208 15.47 12.44 6.61
CA PRO A 208 16.15 12.75 5.37
C PRO A 208 17.12 11.62 5.00
N GLN A 209 16.88 10.93 3.88
CA GLN A 209 17.70 9.80 3.41
C GLN A 209 19.21 10.12 3.41
N ALA A 210 19.57 11.38 3.15
CA ALA A 210 20.94 11.87 3.14
C ALA A 210 21.69 11.79 4.49
N GLN A 211 20.99 11.55 5.61
CA GLN A 211 21.61 11.50 6.94
C GLN A 211 21.78 10.07 7.49
N ALA A 212 21.19 9.06 6.83
CA ALA A 212 21.27 7.70 7.31
C ALA A 212 22.62 7.08 6.88
N ARG A 213 23.65 7.24 7.72
CA ARG A 213 24.89 6.45 7.63
C ARG A 213 24.59 5.05 8.13
N GLN A 214 24.02 4.22 7.27
CA GLN A 214 23.53 2.91 7.71
C GLN A 214 24.64 1.87 7.59
N SER A 215 25.12 1.39 8.73
CA SER A 215 25.84 0.12 8.82
C SER A 215 24.86 -1.05 8.68
N ALA A 216 25.36 -2.21 8.27
CA ALA A 216 24.60 -3.45 8.27
C ALA A 216 24.07 -3.75 9.69
N PHE A 217 22.89 -4.37 9.78
CA PHE A 217 22.29 -4.76 11.06
C PHE A 217 23.14 -5.80 11.78
N THR A 218 23.64 -5.47 12.97
CA THR A 218 24.69 -6.23 13.66
C THR A 218 24.16 -7.33 14.56
N LEU A 219 25.03 -8.27 14.96
CA LEU A 219 24.65 -9.37 15.85
C LEU A 219 24.14 -8.89 17.22
N ASP A 220 24.71 -7.82 17.78
CA ASP A 220 24.26 -7.31 19.09
C ASP A 220 22.91 -6.61 19.00
N GLN A 221 22.63 -5.95 17.87
CA GLN A 221 21.29 -5.43 17.58
C GLN A 221 20.29 -6.58 17.41
N ALA A 222 20.67 -7.68 16.75
CA ALA A 222 19.83 -8.88 16.66
C ALA A 222 19.50 -9.47 18.02
N LYS A 223 20.49 -9.65 18.90
CA LYS A 223 20.27 -10.12 20.28
C LYS A 223 19.32 -9.20 21.03
N LEU A 224 19.49 -7.88 20.92
CA LEU A 224 18.59 -6.93 21.55
C LEU A 224 17.15 -7.07 21.05
N ILE A 225 16.95 -7.15 19.73
CA ILE A 225 15.61 -7.35 19.15
C ILE A 225 15.00 -8.64 19.70
N THR A 226 15.74 -9.75 19.75
CA THR A 226 15.18 -11.00 20.28
C THR A 226 14.76 -10.91 21.75
N LYS A 227 15.41 -10.08 22.57
CA LYS A 227 14.99 -9.81 23.96
C LYS A 227 13.56 -9.24 24.02
N ILE A 228 13.24 -8.31 23.11
CA ILE A 228 11.92 -7.65 23.07
C ILE A 228 10.85 -8.44 22.30
N LEU A 229 11.25 -9.38 21.44
CA LEU A 229 10.31 -10.17 20.62
C LEU A 229 9.28 -10.97 21.42
N THR A 230 9.57 -11.30 22.68
CA THR A 230 8.63 -12.00 23.58
C THR A 230 7.32 -11.23 23.83
N ASN A 231 7.34 -9.91 23.69
CA ASN A 231 6.21 -9.02 23.91
C ASN A 231 5.62 -8.42 22.61
N VAL A 232 6.14 -8.83 21.45
CA VAL A 232 5.70 -8.33 20.14
C VAL A 232 4.71 -9.32 19.52
N LYS A 233 3.60 -8.84 18.92
CA LYS A 233 2.67 -9.71 18.17
C LYS A 233 3.00 -9.77 16.68
N ARG A 234 3.47 -8.67 16.09
CA ARG A 234 3.83 -8.56 14.68
C ARG A 234 5.22 -8.00 14.51
N LEU A 235 6.06 -8.67 13.74
CA LEU A 235 7.45 -8.30 13.50
C LEU A 235 7.66 -8.00 12.02
N ALA A 236 8.18 -6.82 11.71
CA ALA A 236 8.64 -6.47 10.37
C ALA A 236 10.10 -5.97 10.44
N LEU A 237 11.01 -6.62 9.74
CA LEU A 237 12.44 -6.31 9.67
C LEU A 237 12.82 -5.99 8.22
N ALA A 238 12.48 -4.79 7.74
CA ALA A 238 12.81 -4.29 6.41
C ALA A 238 14.02 -3.34 6.49
N LEU A 239 15.20 -3.93 6.58
CA LEU A 239 16.47 -3.25 6.80
C LEU A 239 17.13 -2.87 5.47
N PRO A 240 17.29 -1.57 5.17
CA PRO A 240 17.85 -1.07 3.91
C PRO A 240 19.38 -1.17 3.79
N SER A 241 20.11 -1.22 4.90
CA SER A 241 21.57 -1.41 4.87
C SER A 241 21.98 -2.88 4.86
N GLY A 242 21.02 -3.76 4.63
CA GLY A 242 21.21 -5.19 4.72
C GLY A 242 21.51 -5.68 6.14
N TRP A 243 22.15 -6.84 6.19
CA TRP A 243 22.38 -7.61 7.39
C TRP A 243 23.84 -8.01 7.50
N GLU A 244 24.35 -8.05 8.72
CA GLU A 244 25.48 -8.92 9.03
C GLU A 244 24.99 -10.37 9.00
N SER A 245 25.77 -11.27 8.39
CA SER A 245 25.38 -12.68 8.22
C SER A 245 25.03 -13.35 9.55
N ASP A 246 25.86 -13.17 10.58
CA ASP A 246 25.64 -13.77 11.89
C ASP A 246 24.39 -13.20 12.58
N ALA A 247 24.09 -11.91 12.38
CA ALA A 247 22.87 -11.29 12.88
C ALA A 247 21.61 -11.91 12.25
N PHE A 248 21.62 -12.08 10.92
CA PHE A 248 20.51 -12.72 10.20
C PHE A 248 20.33 -14.18 10.60
N ILE A 249 21.42 -14.97 10.63
CA ILE A 249 21.40 -16.36 11.07
C ILE A 249 20.86 -16.48 12.50
N TYR A 250 21.29 -15.59 13.40
CA TYR A 250 20.84 -15.57 14.79
C TYR A 250 19.32 -15.35 14.89
N ILE A 251 18.77 -14.33 14.22
CA ILE A 251 17.32 -14.07 14.22
C ILE A 251 16.56 -15.25 13.59
N MET A 252 17.03 -15.80 12.47
CA MET A 252 16.35 -16.93 11.81
C MET A 252 16.28 -18.15 12.72
N ARG A 253 17.37 -18.51 13.39
CA ARG A 253 17.39 -19.62 14.36
C ARG A 253 16.54 -19.33 15.60
N TYR A 254 16.56 -18.09 16.10
CA TYR A 254 15.72 -17.70 17.22
C TYR A 254 14.22 -17.85 16.88
N LEU A 255 13.82 -17.37 15.71
CA LEU A 255 12.45 -17.53 15.21
C LEU A 255 12.13 -19.01 14.92
N GLN A 256 13.06 -19.78 14.35
CA GLN A 256 12.89 -21.20 14.04
C GLN A 256 12.57 -22.02 15.30
N ASN A 257 13.25 -21.75 16.41
CA ASN A 257 13.06 -22.44 17.69
C ASN A 257 11.76 -22.06 18.42
N ASN A 258 10.87 -21.30 17.78
CA ASN A 258 9.55 -20.90 18.30
C ASN A 258 9.59 -20.23 19.69
N GLN A 259 10.72 -19.64 20.07
CA GLN A 259 10.83 -18.86 21.31
C GLN A 259 10.00 -17.56 21.23
N CYS A 260 9.50 -17.23 20.04
CA CYS A 260 8.77 -16.01 19.77
C CYS A 260 7.25 -16.25 19.59
N LYS A 261 6.44 -15.40 20.23
CA LYS A 261 4.99 -15.30 19.96
C LYS A 261 4.67 -14.40 18.77
N ALA A 262 5.63 -13.59 18.31
CA ALA A 262 5.42 -12.67 17.20
C ALA A 262 5.25 -13.41 15.87
N ARG A 263 4.31 -12.94 15.06
CA ARG A 263 4.16 -13.24 13.64
C ARG A 263 5.14 -12.38 12.87
N LEU A 264 6.09 -12.99 12.16
CA LEU A 264 6.90 -12.29 11.18
C LEU A 264 6.00 -11.91 10.00
N GLU A 265 5.86 -10.62 9.71
CA GLU A 265 5.08 -10.06 8.60
C GLU A 265 5.94 -9.68 7.40
N LYS A 266 7.17 -9.23 7.65
CA LYS A 266 8.06 -8.70 6.61
C LYS A 266 9.52 -8.88 7.01
N ILE A 267 10.37 -9.23 6.05
CA ILE A 267 11.81 -9.36 6.24
C ILE A 267 12.56 -8.94 4.97
N SER A 268 13.64 -8.17 5.09
CA SER A 268 14.62 -8.02 4.02
C SER A 268 15.63 -9.17 4.08
N LEU A 269 16.05 -9.68 2.93
CA LEU A 269 17.09 -10.69 2.86
C LEU A 269 18.46 -10.02 2.73
N PRO A 270 19.52 -10.61 3.31
CA PRO A 270 20.90 -10.21 3.06
C PRO A 270 21.23 -10.24 1.55
N ILE A 271 22.04 -9.29 1.12
CA ILE A 271 22.66 -9.27 -0.21
C ILE A 271 23.74 -10.36 -0.21
N LEU A 272 23.49 -11.53 -0.82
CA LEU A 272 24.46 -12.63 -0.82
C LEU A 272 25.75 -12.28 -1.57
N SER A 273 25.68 -11.43 -2.59
CA SER A 273 26.84 -10.98 -3.36
C SER A 273 27.80 -10.12 -2.54
N SER A 274 27.35 -9.53 -1.41
CA SER A 274 28.23 -8.82 -0.48
C SER A 274 28.88 -9.73 0.55
N ILE A 275 28.49 -11.01 0.63
CA ILE A 275 29.08 -12.01 1.53
C ILE A 275 30.20 -12.72 0.76
N GLU A 276 31.46 -12.48 1.11
CA GLU A 276 32.62 -12.99 0.36
C GLU A 276 32.71 -14.53 0.40
N SER A 277 32.39 -15.15 1.54
CA SER A 277 32.54 -16.58 1.76
C SER A 277 31.34 -17.41 1.29
N ASP A 278 31.58 -18.37 0.38
CA ASP A 278 30.56 -19.34 -0.06
C ASP A 278 30.01 -20.20 1.08
N GLN A 279 30.83 -20.47 2.10
CA GLN A 279 30.38 -21.20 3.28
C GLN A 279 29.41 -20.35 4.10
N GLU A 280 29.67 -19.06 4.21
CA GLU A 280 28.83 -18.12 4.94
C GLU A 280 27.52 -17.84 4.19
N ARG A 281 27.57 -17.65 2.86
CA ARG A 281 26.39 -17.61 1.98
C ARG A 281 25.48 -18.81 2.22
N ARG A 282 26.04 -20.03 2.18
CA ARG A 282 25.29 -21.26 2.46
C ARG A 282 24.67 -21.27 3.85
N ARG A 283 25.43 -20.88 4.89
CA ARG A 283 24.91 -20.79 6.27
C ARG A 283 23.73 -19.83 6.40
N VAL A 284 23.78 -18.68 5.73
CA VAL A 284 22.70 -17.68 5.71
C VAL A 284 21.44 -18.23 5.03
N VAL A 285 21.61 -18.84 3.86
CA VAL A 285 20.53 -19.47 3.07
C VAL A 285 19.91 -20.65 3.83
N ASP A 286 20.73 -21.54 4.40
CA ASP A 286 20.29 -22.69 5.19
C ASP A 286 19.51 -22.26 6.45
N ALA A 287 19.93 -21.18 7.11
CA ALA A 287 19.22 -20.65 8.28
C ALA A 287 17.81 -20.16 7.92
N PHE A 288 17.67 -19.46 6.78
CA PHE A 288 16.36 -19.02 6.30
C PHE A 288 15.48 -20.20 5.85
N GLN A 289 16.06 -21.15 5.12
CA GLN A 289 15.37 -22.38 4.74
C GLN A 289 14.86 -23.13 5.98
N GLY A 290 15.72 -23.31 7.00
CA GLY A 290 15.36 -23.94 8.25
C GLY A 290 14.22 -23.22 8.99
N PHE A 291 14.27 -21.89 9.03
CA PHE A 291 13.17 -21.06 9.56
C PHE A 291 11.85 -21.34 8.84
N LEU A 292 11.85 -21.34 7.50
CA LEU A 292 10.65 -21.62 6.70
C LEU A 292 10.11 -23.04 6.93
N GLN A 293 10.98 -24.03 7.14
CA GLN A 293 10.59 -25.43 7.41
C GLN A 293 9.94 -25.60 8.78
N SER A 294 10.45 -24.94 9.82
CA SER A 294 10.05 -25.21 11.21
C SER A 294 8.96 -24.27 11.75
N ASN A 295 8.89 -23.02 11.32
CA ASN A 295 8.09 -22.02 12.03
C ASN A 295 6.66 -21.89 11.48
N CYS A 296 5.68 -22.54 12.13
CA CYS A 296 4.26 -22.57 11.77
C CYS A 296 3.54 -21.21 11.72
N ARG A 297 4.09 -20.14 12.30
CA ARG A 297 3.36 -18.87 12.60
C ARG A 297 3.53 -17.76 11.57
N VAL A 298 4.23 -18.03 10.47
CA VAL A 298 4.31 -17.09 9.36
C VAL A 298 3.02 -17.18 8.57
N GLY A 299 2.08 -16.25 8.80
CA GLY A 299 0.84 -16.19 8.02
C GLY A 299 0.91 -15.23 6.83
N PHE A 300 1.84 -14.28 6.86
CA PHE A 300 2.08 -13.30 5.79
C PHE A 300 3.56 -12.96 5.83
N LEU A 301 4.31 -13.15 4.75
CA LEU A 301 5.72 -12.81 4.67
C LEU A 301 5.99 -11.99 3.42
N VAL A 302 6.35 -10.72 3.62
CA VAL A 302 6.94 -9.90 2.55
C VAL A 302 8.44 -10.05 2.59
N ILE A 303 9.02 -10.63 1.56
CA ILE A 303 10.46 -10.75 1.37
C ILE A 303 10.92 -9.55 0.54
N LEU A 304 11.85 -8.75 1.05
CA LEU A 304 12.52 -7.70 0.27
C LEU A 304 13.89 -8.19 -0.19
N THR A 305 14.17 -8.12 -1.49
CA THR A 305 15.50 -8.37 -2.05
C THR A 305 16.03 -7.11 -2.74
N GLU A 306 17.24 -6.69 -2.38
CA GLU A 306 17.94 -5.54 -2.98
C GLU A 306 18.96 -5.96 -4.05
N GLU A 307 19.15 -7.26 -4.29
CA GLU A 307 20.09 -7.77 -5.29
C GLU A 307 19.55 -7.62 -6.71
N TYR A 308 20.19 -6.73 -7.48
CA TYR A 308 19.92 -6.52 -8.91
C TYR A 308 20.87 -7.25 -9.85
N SER A 309 22.12 -7.48 -9.43
CA SER A 309 23.20 -7.76 -10.39
C SER A 309 23.60 -9.23 -10.50
N VAL A 310 23.22 -10.11 -9.56
CA VAL A 310 23.71 -11.49 -9.54
C VAL A 310 22.56 -12.50 -9.53
N ALA A 311 22.28 -13.10 -10.69
CA ALA A 311 21.24 -14.12 -10.86
C ALA A 311 21.42 -15.31 -9.90
N SER A 312 22.66 -15.73 -9.64
CA SER A 312 22.94 -16.88 -8.76
C SER A 312 22.55 -16.63 -7.29
N SER A 313 22.66 -15.40 -6.79
CA SER A 313 22.21 -15.06 -5.44
C SER A 313 20.69 -15.18 -5.31
N ARG A 314 19.96 -14.71 -6.33
CA ARG A 314 18.50 -14.84 -6.36
C ARG A 314 18.11 -16.31 -6.41
N GLU A 315 18.69 -17.09 -7.32
CA GLU A 315 18.43 -18.53 -7.40
C GLU A 315 18.59 -19.24 -6.05
N ALA A 316 19.64 -18.92 -5.29
CA ALA A 316 19.85 -19.50 -3.96
C ALA A 316 18.72 -19.15 -2.97
N TRP A 317 18.26 -17.89 -2.93
CA TRP A 317 17.14 -17.49 -2.09
C TRP A 317 15.83 -18.16 -2.48
N TYR A 318 15.55 -18.24 -3.78
CA TYR A 318 14.34 -18.88 -4.28
C TYR A 318 14.38 -20.39 -4.02
N GLU A 319 15.51 -21.05 -4.24
CA GLU A 319 15.68 -22.46 -3.92
C GLU A 319 15.46 -22.73 -2.43
N ALA A 320 15.94 -21.86 -1.55
CA ALA A 320 15.72 -21.95 -0.11
C ALA A 320 14.25 -21.74 0.27
N ILE A 321 13.55 -20.81 -0.37
CA ILE A 321 12.09 -20.64 -0.18
C ILE A 321 11.36 -21.90 -0.62
N VAL A 322 11.69 -22.40 -1.81
CA VAL A 322 11.13 -23.59 -2.44
C VAL A 322 11.30 -24.83 -1.54
N LYS A 323 12.53 -25.13 -1.14
CA LYS A 323 12.87 -26.24 -0.22
C LYS A 323 12.30 -26.01 1.17
N GLY A 324 12.22 -24.75 1.59
CA GLY A 324 11.68 -24.33 2.88
C GLY A 324 10.20 -24.66 3.03
N LEU A 325 9.42 -24.34 1.98
CA LEU A 325 7.98 -24.52 1.95
C LEU A 325 7.54 -25.94 1.59
N GLY A 326 8.28 -26.62 0.71
CA GLY A 326 7.90 -27.96 0.22
C GLY A 326 7.87 -29.05 1.30
N ASN A 327 8.68 -28.91 2.35
CA ASN A 327 8.82 -29.93 3.41
C ASN A 327 7.90 -29.72 4.62
N ARG A 328 7.03 -28.71 4.59
CA ARG A 328 6.32 -28.26 5.79
C ARG A 328 4.91 -28.86 5.91
N LYS A 329 4.60 -29.39 7.11
CA LYS A 329 3.26 -29.80 7.52
C LYS A 329 2.56 -28.63 8.21
N PHE A 330 2.00 -27.72 7.42
CA PHE A 330 1.31 -26.54 7.95
C PHE A 330 -0.09 -26.90 8.50
N SER A 331 -0.47 -26.30 9.62
CA SER A 331 -1.88 -26.18 10.04
C SER A 331 -2.53 -24.88 9.54
N ASP A 332 -1.71 -23.83 9.33
CA ASP A 332 -2.16 -22.46 9.05
C ASP A 332 -1.75 -22.03 7.63
N PRO A 333 -2.57 -21.25 6.91
CA PRO A 333 -2.24 -20.73 5.58
C PRO A 333 -1.09 -19.70 5.65
N LEU A 334 -0.24 -19.69 4.63
CA LEU A 334 0.87 -18.74 4.45
C LEU A 334 0.67 -17.94 3.16
N THR A 335 0.56 -16.63 3.29
CA THR A 335 0.69 -15.69 2.18
C THR A 335 2.16 -15.29 2.02
N LEU A 336 2.76 -15.48 0.85
CA LEU A 336 4.14 -15.09 0.56
C LEU A 336 4.15 -14.01 -0.53
N SER A 337 4.70 -12.84 -0.24
CA SER A 337 4.91 -11.79 -1.24
C SER A 337 6.41 -11.56 -1.38
N ILE A 338 6.96 -11.72 -2.58
CA ILE A 338 8.37 -11.47 -2.85
C ILE A 338 8.46 -10.15 -3.62
N GLN A 339 8.97 -9.13 -2.96
CA GLN A 339 9.10 -7.78 -3.51
C GLN A 339 10.58 -7.49 -3.77
N THR A 340 10.91 -7.11 -5.02
CA THR A 340 12.23 -6.59 -5.37
C THR A 340 12.24 -5.07 -5.10
N ALA A 341 13.16 -4.56 -4.26
CA ALA A 341 13.08 -3.19 -3.75
C ALA A 341 13.96 -2.22 -4.55
N ARG A 342 13.42 -1.34 -5.42
CA ARG A 342 14.23 -0.32 -6.15
C ARG A 342 14.63 0.83 -5.23
N GLU A 343 15.90 1.22 -5.31
CA GLU A 343 16.36 2.52 -4.84
C GLU A 343 15.75 3.63 -5.71
N ASN A 344 15.07 4.57 -5.06
CA ASN A 344 14.76 5.91 -5.57
C ASN A 344 13.96 5.99 -6.89
N HIS A 345 12.63 5.87 -6.79
CA HIS A 345 11.62 6.83 -7.27
C HIS A 345 10.25 6.14 -7.22
N ARG A 346 9.23 6.89 -6.76
CA ARG A 346 7.80 6.50 -6.62
C ARG A 346 7.50 5.04 -6.98
N ILE A 347 7.62 4.13 -6.01
CA ILE A 347 7.03 2.79 -6.13
C ILE A 347 5.53 3.02 -6.36
N PRO A 348 4.96 2.66 -7.52
CA PRO A 348 3.52 2.61 -7.68
C PRO A 348 3.01 1.64 -6.62
N ARG A 349 2.14 2.12 -5.73
CA ARG A 349 1.57 1.25 -4.70
C ARG A 349 0.64 0.27 -5.40
N ALA A 350 0.99 -1.00 -5.38
CA ALA A 350 0.00 -2.04 -5.33
C ALA A 350 0.42 -3.06 -4.24
N ASN A 351 -0.37 -3.06 -3.17
CA ASN A 351 -0.43 -4.16 -2.21
C ASN A 351 -1.66 -4.97 -2.61
N LEU A 352 -1.59 -6.29 -2.62
CA LEU A 352 -2.83 -7.08 -2.54
C LEU A 352 -2.70 -8.21 -1.53
N THR A 353 -3.65 -8.16 -0.61
CA THR A 353 -3.83 -8.98 0.58
C THR A 353 -5.12 -9.76 0.34
N ALA A 354 -5.20 -11.06 0.64
CA ALA A 354 -6.49 -11.77 0.59
C ALA A 354 -6.59 -12.91 1.61
N LYS A 355 -7.85 -13.20 1.97
CA LYS A 355 -8.34 -13.73 3.25
C LYS A 355 -8.43 -15.26 3.34
N TYR A 356 -8.60 -15.69 4.59
CA TYR A 356 -8.89 -17.04 5.08
C TYR A 356 -9.88 -17.85 4.23
N SER A 357 -9.53 -19.11 3.99
CA SER A 357 -10.46 -20.19 3.61
C SER A 357 -10.64 -21.10 4.83
N GLU A 358 -11.88 -21.38 5.22
CA GLU A 358 -12.25 -22.13 6.45
C GLU A 358 -11.81 -23.61 6.45
N ARG A 359 -11.16 -24.12 5.38
CA ARG A 359 -11.07 -25.58 5.11
C ARG A 359 -9.71 -26.27 5.36
N ARG A 360 -8.88 -25.80 6.29
CA ARG A 360 -7.63 -26.49 6.72
C ARG A 360 -6.64 -26.86 5.59
N ARG A 361 -6.65 -26.14 4.45
CA ARG A 361 -5.67 -26.30 3.36
C ARG A 361 -4.78 -25.06 3.28
N CYS A 362 -3.50 -25.27 3.00
CA CYS A 362 -2.53 -24.20 2.90
C CYS A 362 -2.60 -23.59 1.52
N VAL A 363 -3.17 -22.40 1.46
CA VAL A 363 -3.32 -21.60 0.26
C VAL A 363 -2.06 -20.77 0.12
N TYR A 364 -1.22 -21.07 -0.88
CA TYR A 364 -0.09 -20.22 -1.20
C TYR A 364 -0.57 -19.08 -2.10
N HIS A 365 -0.18 -17.88 -1.72
CA HIS A 365 -0.25 -16.71 -2.56
C HIS A 365 1.18 -16.36 -2.91
N VAL A 366 1.50 -16.20 -4.19
CA VAL A 366 2.80 -15.72 -4.66
C VAL A 366 2.57 -14.43 -5.42
N ASP A 367 3.21 -13.35 -5.00
CA ASP A 367 3.23 -12.07 -5.71
C ASP A 367 4.66 -11.88 -6.24
N LEU A 368 4.83 -11.90 -7.57
CA LEU A 368 6.10 -11.68 -8.25
C LEU A 368 6.09 -10.28 -8.87
N ASP A 369 6.81 -9.34 -8.26
CA ASP A 369 7.09 -8.03 -8.84
C ASP A 369 8.46 -8.07 -9.52
N VAL A 370 8.46 -8.19 -10.85
CA VAL A 370 9.68 -8.39 -11.65
C VAL A 370 9.85 -7.28 -12.67
N ASP A 371 11.03 -6.67 -12.66
CA ASP A 371 11.49 -5.72 -13.69
C ASP A 371 11.56 -6.44 -15.03
N ARG A 372 11.08 -5.83 -16.13
CA ARG A 372 11.18 -6.41 -17.48
C ARG A 372 12.60 -6.85 -17.84
N ARG A 373 13.63 -6.19 -17.31
CA ARG A 373 15.05 -6.57 -17.55
C ARG A 373 15.43 -7.92 -16.93
N ASP A 374 14.67 -8.35 -15.92
CA ASP A 374 14.82 -9.63 -15.24
C ASP A 374 13.93 -10.73 -15.86
N ARG A 375 13.54 -10.59 -17.13
CA ARG A 375 12.71 -11.56 -17.87
C ARG A 375 13.20 -13.01 -17.78
N PRO A 376 14.47 -13.36 -18.06
CA PRO A 376 14.93 -14.75 -17.96
C PRO A 376 14.71 -15.34 -16.56
N PHE A 377 14.85 -14.50 -15.55
CA PHE A 377 14.61 -14.89 -14.17
C PHE A 377 13.12 -15.19 -13.92
N LEU A 378 12.19 -14.34 -14.38
CA LEU A 378 10.75 -14.59 -14.28
C LEU A 378 10.34 -15.90 -14.97
N LEU A 379 10.82 -16.13 -16.19
CA LEU A 379 10.54 -17.36 -16.95
C LEU A 379 11.04 -18.61 -16.20
N HIS A 380 12.25 -18.53 -15.66
CA HIS A 380 12.82 -19.58 -14.83
C HIS A 380 11.95 -19.86 -13.60
N GLN A 381 11.49 -18.82 -12.89
CA GLN A 381 10.62 -18.98 -11.71
C GLN A 381 9.28 -19.64 -12.05
N LEU A 382 8.63 -19.21 -13.14
CA LEU A 382 7.39 -19.84 -13.62
C LEU A 382 7.59 -21.33 -13.94
N SER A 383 8.78 -21.73 -14.41
CA SER A 383 9.09 -23.14 -14.69
C SER A 383 9.33 -23.99 -13.42
N LEU A 384 9.71 -23.36 -12.30
CA LEU A 384 10.05 -24.02 -11.04
C LEU A 384 8.86 -24.12 -10.08
N LEU A 385 8.05 -23.06 -9.98
CA LEU A 385 6.95 -22.97 -9.02
C LEU A 385 6.00 -24.19 -9.05
N PRO A 386 5.55 -24.70 -10.22
CA PRO A 386 4.69 -25.89 -10.29
C PRO A 386 5.34 -27.15 -9.73
N LYS A 387 6.66 -27.30 -9.91
CA LYS A 387 7.43 -28.47 -9.45
C LYS A 387 7.59 -28.46 -7.93
N THR A 388 7.59 -27.26 -7.35
CA THR A 388 7.81 -27.07 -5.93
C THR A 388 6.52 -26.99 -5.11
N ILE A 389 5.59 -26.13 -5.50
CA ILE A 389 4.43 -25.76 -4.70
C ILE A 389 3.20 -26.47 -5.26
N ARG A 390 2.99 -27.72 -4.85
CA ARG A 390 1.89 -28.57 -5.38
C ARG A 390 0.48 -28.02 -5.09
N ASN A 391 0.33 -27.16 -4.08
CA ASN A 391 -0.96 -26.62 -3.62
C ASN A 391 -1.06 -25.10 -3.83
N LEU A 392 -0.45 -24.57 -4.89
CA LEU A 392 -0.52 -23.16 -5.22
C LEU A 392 -1.93 -22.82 -5.69
N GLU A 393 -2.69 -22.09 -4.86
CA GLU A 393 -4.06 -21.71 -5.18
C GLU A 393 -4.12 -20.29 -5.78
N ASN A 394 -3.22 -19.37 -5.43
CA ASN A 394 -3.29 -17.99 -5.89
C ASN A 394 -1.92 -17.48 -6.38
N LEU A 395 -1.89 -16.93 -7.59
CA LEU A 395 -0.69 -16.31 -8.18
C LEU A 395 -1.03 -14.88 -8.62
N THR A 396 -0.20 -13.92 -8.25
CA THR A 396 -0.21 -12.56 -8.75
C THR A 396 1.14 -12.30 -9.43
N LEU A 397 1.13 -11.93 -10.70
CA LEU A 397 2.30 -11.54 -11.45
C LEU A 397 2.19 -10.05 -11.75
N ARG A 398 3.12 -9.26 -11.24
CA ARG A 398 3.26 -7.85 -11.57
C ARG A 398 4.55 -7.61 -12.35
N CYS A 399 4.46 -7.00 -13.52
CA CYS A 399 5.64 -6.62 -14.29
C CYS A 399 5.78 -5.09 -14.29
N THR A 400 6.62 -4.56 -13.40
CA THR A 400 6.76 -3.10 -13.28
C THR A 400 7.48 -2.52 -14.49
N ARG A 401 6.94 -1.41 -15.03
CA ARG A 401 7.48 -0.70 -16.21
C ARG A 401 8.93 -0.24 -16.00
N ALA A 402 9.80 -0.58 -16.95
CA ALA A 402 11.20 -0.16 -16.96
C ALA A 402 11.37 1.19 -17.68
N ASN A 403 10.99 2.30 -17.03
CA ASN A 403 11.04 3.68 -17.57
C ASN A 403 10.21 3.87 -18.87
N ASP A 404 9.72 5.10 -19.10
CA ASP A 404 8.68 5.40 -20.11
C ASP A 404 9.14 5.34 -21.58
N ASP A 405 10.38 4.94 -21.87
CA ASP A 405 11.01 5.11 -23.20
C ASP A 405 11.21 3.81 -24.02
N VAL A 406 10.77 2.64 -23.54
CA VAL A 406 10.92 1.37 -24.28
C VAL A 406 9.59 0.98 -24.93
N GLU A 407 9.55 0.95 -26.26
CA GLU A 407 8.42 0.46 -27.06
C GLU A 407 7.86 -0.85 -26.50
N GLU A 408 6.54 -0.93 -26.35
CA GLU A 408 5.84 -2.02 -25.68
C GLU A 408 5.72 -3.25 -26.60
N GLU A 409 6.82 -3.97 -26.84
CA GLU A 409 6.74 -5.25 -27.55
C GLU A 409 6.04 -6.30 -26.68
N ILE A 410 5.06 -7.00 -27.27
CA ILE A 410 4.28 -8.06 -26.64
C ILE A 410 5.19 -9.25 -26.30
N ASP A 411 5.28 -9.64 -25.03
CA ASP A 411 6.12 -10.76 -24.61
C ASP A 411 5.43 -12.12 -24.82
N THR A 412 5.51 -12.64 -26.03
CA THR A 412 4.95 -13.96 -26.42
C THR A 412 5.58 -15.13 -25.66
N GLU A 413 6.84 -15.00 -25.22
CA GLU A 413 7.52 -16.05 -24.47
C GLU A 413 7.01 -16.13 -23.04
N LEU A 414 6.84 -14.99 -22.37
CA LEU A 414 6.23 -14.94 -21.03
C LEU A 414 4.80 -15.48 -21.07
N SER A 415 4.05 -15.13 -22.12
CA SER A 415 2.71 -15.67 -22.38
C SER A 415 2.71 -17.19 -22.44
N SER A 416 3.66 -17.77 -23.18
CA SER A 416 3.82 -19.23 -23.31
C SER A 416 4.20 -19.89 -21.97
N HIS A 417 5.04 -19.25 -21.17
CA HIS A 417 5.41 -19.76 -19.85
C HIS A 417 4.27 -19.68 -18.84
N ILE A 418 3.45 -18.62 -18.88
CA ILE A 418 2.24 -18.52 -18.04
C ILE A 418 1.24 -19.63 -18.44
N ALA A 419 1.07 -19.88 -19.74
CA ALA A 419 0.21 -20.96 -20.23
C ALA A 419 0.72 -22.34 -19.78
N GLN A 420 2.02 -22.60 -19.89
CA GLN A 420 2.64 -23.84 -19.40
C GLN A 420 2.55 -23.97 -17.87
N PHE A 421 2.71 -22.86 -17.15
CA PHE A 421 2.54 -22.80 -15.71
C PHE A 421 1.11 -23.22 -15.33
N LEU A 422 0.08 -22.65 -15.96
CA LEU A 422 -1.32 -23.03 -15.73
C LEU A 422 -1.54 -24.53 -15.99
N ALA A 423 -1.05 -25.05 -17.11
CA ALA A 423 -1.18 -26.47 -17.43
C ALA A 423 -0.53 -27.40 -16.38
N SER A 424 0.49 -26.91 -15.66
CA SER A 424 1.22 -27.68 -14.64
C SER A 424 0.79 -27.41 -13.20
N THR A 425 -0.13 -26.46 -12.95
CA THR A 425 -0.65 -26.13 -11.60
C THR A 425 -2.16 -26.32 -11.50
N PRO A 426 -2.67 -27.56 -11.57
CA PRO A 426 -4.12 -27.83 -11.56
C PRO A 426 -4.84 -27.41 -10.27
N THR A 427 -4.11 -27.00 -9.23
CA THR A 427 -4.65 -26.50 -7.96
C THR A 427 -4.88 -24.98 -7.95
N LEU A 428 -4.45 -24.26 -9.00
CA LEU A 428 -4.57 -22.81 -9.08
C LEU A 428 -6.05 -22.40 -9.22
N LYS A 429 -6.47 -21.48 -8.36
CA LYS A 429 -7.81 -20.90 -8.30
C LYS A 429 -7.83 -19.44 -8.74
N VAL A 430 -6.84 -18.64 -8.35
CA VAL A 430 -6.78 -17.21 -8.73
C VAL A 430 -5.47 -16.94 -9.47
N LEU A 431 -5.57 -16.38 -10.67
CA LEU A 431 -4.43 -15.81 -11.40
C LEU A 431 -4.66 -14.31 -11.60
N ARG A 432 -3.79 -13.46 -11.06
CA ARG A 432 -3.76 -12.01 -11.27
C ARG A 432 -2.56 -11.65 -12.12
N LEU A 433 -2.76 -10.85 -13.16
CA LEU A 433 -1.73 -10.26 -13.99
C LEU A 433 -1.86 -8.73 -13.90
N GLU A 434 -0.83 -8.05 -13.41
CA GLU A 434 -0.85 -6.61 -13.19
C GLU A 434 0.29 -5.94 -13.96
N GLU A 435 -0.03 -4.94 -14.78
CA GLU A 435 0.97 -4.19 -15.57
C GLU A 435 1.79 -5.10 -16.53
N VAL A 436 1.24 -6.24 -16.98
CA VAL A 436 1.95 -7.21 -17.82
C VAL A 436 1.61 -7.03 -19.30
N PHE A 437 2.63 -7.11 -20.16
CA PHE A 437 2.53 -6.90 -21.61
C PHE A 437 2.76 -8.22 -22.34
N ILE A 438 1.69 -8.99 -22.51
CA ILE A 438 1.73 -10.38 -22.96
C ILE A 438 0.64 -10.64 -23.98
N ASP A 439 0.87 -11.63 -24.83
CA ASP A 439 -0.15 -12.18 -25.71
C ASP A 439 -1.15 -12.97 -24.86
N PRO A 440 -2.42 -12.56 -24.80
CA PRO A 440 -3.39 -13.25 -23.97
C PRO A 440 -3.82 -14.61 -24.56
N LEU A 441 -3.60 -14.87 -25.85
CA LEU A 441 -4.13 -16.05 -26.53
C LEU A 441 -3.62 -17.39 -25.93
N PRO A 442 -2.30 -17.62 -25.72
CA PRO A 442 -1.82 -18.84 -25.08
C PRO A 442 -2.39 -19.05 -23.68
N ILE A 443 -2.60 -17.97 -22.94
CA ILE A 443 -3.09 -18.01 -21.56
C ILE A 443 -4.56 -18.44 -21.56
N PHE A 444 -5.39 -17.87 -22.43
CA PHE A 444 -6.79 -18.29 -22.56
C PHE A 444 -6.95 -19.75 -22.96
N GLN A 445 -6.13 -20.23 -23.88
CA GLN A 445 -6.13 -21.64 -24.27
C GLN A 445 -5.80 -22.53 -23.07
N ALA A 446 -4.83 -22.15 -22.23
CA ALA A 446 -4.52 -22.86 -21.01
C ALA A 446 -5.67 -22.80 -19.99
N ILE A 447 -6.27 -21.62 -19.76
CA ILE A 447 -7.41 -21.42 -18.85
C ILE A 447 -8.60 -22.30 -19.26
N ARG A 448 -8.88 -22.44 -20.56
CA ARG A 448 -9.97 -23.28 -21.08
C ARG A 448 -9.87 -24.74 -20.62
N THR A 449 -8.65 -25.23 -20.45
CA THR A 449 -8.38 -26.59 -19.95
C THR A 449 -8.24 -26.67 -18.43
N HIS A 450 -8.18 -25.53 -17.74
CA HIS A 450 -7.90 -25.43 -16.32
C HIS A 450 -9.19 -25.54 -15.48
N GLN A 451 -9.43 -26.72 -14.90
CA GLN A 451 -10.70 -27.01 -14.21
C GLN A 451 -10.88 -26.32 -12.84
N SER A 452 -9.78 -25.95 -12.18
CA SER A 452 -9.83 -25.39 -10.82
C SER A 452 -9.77 -23.87 -10.76
N LEU A 453 -9.61 -23.18 -11.90
CA LEU A 453 -9.43 -21.73 -11.90
C LEU A 453 -10.78 -21.06 -11.63
N GLU A 454 -10.89 -20.37 -10.50
CA GLU A 454 -12.07 -19.65 -10.04
C GLU A 454 -12.05 -18.18 -10.47
N SER A 455 -10.85 -17.59 -10.68
CA SER A 455 -10.65 -16.17 -10.99
C SER A 455 -9.38 -15.90 -11.83
N PHE A 456 -9.47 -15.04 -12.85
CA PHE A 456 -8.37 -14.61 -13.73
C PHE A 456 -8.29 -13.09 -13.95
N GLU A 457 -7.71 -12.30 -13.04
CA GLU A 457 -7.77 -10.83 -13.16
C GLU A 457 -6.60 -10.27 -13.97
N VAL A 458 -6.86 -9.33 -14.89
CA VAL A 458 -5.81 -8.57 -15.59
C VAL A 458 -6.03 -7.08 -15.33
N SER A 459 -5.07 -6.41 -14.68
CA SER A 459 -5.11 -4.96 -14.49
C SER A 459 -4.18 -4.28 -15.49
N SER A 460 -4.73 -3.27 -16.18
CA SER A 460 -4.13 -2.49 -17.27
C SER A 460 -3.72 -3.28 -18.51
N PHE A 461 -4.58 -3.28 -19.53
CA PHE A 461 -4.16 -3.46 -20.92
C PHE A 461 -3.61 -2.14 -21.43
N SER A 462 -2.51 -2.15 -22.19
CA SER A 462 -2.13 -0.96 -22.95
C SER A 462 -3.11 -0.71 -24.09
N GLU A 463 -3.14 0.54 -24.57
CA GLU A 463 -3.90 0.91 -25.77
C GLU A 463 -3.51 0.04 -26.98
N GLU A 464 -2.25 -0.40 -27.04
CA GLU A 464 -1.74 -1.30 -28.08
C GLU A 464 -2.26 -2.74 -27.92
N LEU A 465 -2.34 -3.24 -26.69
CA LEU A 465 -3.01 -4.52 -26.41
C LEU A 465 -4.48 -4.45 -26.82
N SER A 466 -5.14 -3.31 -26.66
CA SER A 466 -6.53 -3.09 -27.08
C SER A 466 -6.73 -3.37 -28.58
N ALA A 467 -5.73 -3.13 -29.43
CA ALA A 467 -5.77 -3.48 -30.85
C ALA A 467 -5.65 -5.00 -31.09
N VAL A 468 -4.84 -5.70 -30.31
CA VAL A 468 -4.73 -7.17 -30.34
C VAL A 468 -6.00 -7.83 -29.80
N LEU A 469 -6.68 -7.19 -28.84
CA LEU A 469 -7.93 -7.68 -28.25
C LEU A 469 -9.15 -7.60 -29.20
N ILE A 470 -9.04 -6.92 -30.35
CA ILE A 470 -10.08 -6.88 -31.39
C ILE A 470 -10.01 -8.11 -32.30
N ARG A 471 -8.99 -8.97 -32.17
CA ARG A 471 -8.93 -10.18 -33.01
C ARG A 471 -10.11 -11.10 -32.74
N ASP A 472 -10.78 -11.52 -33.83
CA ASP A 472 -12.00 -12.33 -33.79
C ASP A 472 -11.81 -13.68 -33.07
N ASP A 473 -10.60 -14.23 -33.10
CA ASP A 473 -10.25 -15.49 -32.42
C ASP A 473 -10.30 -15.37 -30.89
N ILE A 474 -9.72 -14.30 -30.33
CA ILE A 474 -9.74 -14.04 -28.88
C ILE A 474 -11.17 -13.75 -28.41
N VAL A 475 -11.92 -12.94 -29.16
CA VAL A 475 -13.32 -12.65 -28.86
C VAL A 475 -14.16 -13.93 -28.87
N SER A 476 -13.98 -14.77 -29.89
CA SER A 476 -14.66 -16.06 -29.98
C SER A 476 -14.31 -16.97 -28.80
N ASP A 477 -13.04 -17.04 -28.41
CA ASP A 477 -12.59 -17.84 -27.27
C ASP A 477 -13.14 -17.32 -25.93
N CYS A 478 -13.16 -15.99 -25.71
CA CYS A 478 -13.79 -15.39 -24.53
C CYS A 478 -15.29 -15.68 -24.48
N LEU A 479 -16.00 -15.59 -25.60
CA LEU A 479 -17.43 -15.93 -25.69
C LEU A 479 -17.66 -17.41 -25.39
N ASP A 480 -16.85 -18.30 -25.95
CA ASP A 480 -16.88 -19.74 -25.68
C ASP A 480 -16.69 -20.04 -24.20
N LEU A 481 -15.75 -19.35 -23.55
CA LEU A 481 -15.39 -19.53 -22.15
C LEU A 481 -16.49 -19.02 -21.22
N LEU A 482 -17.06 -17.83 -21.50
CA LEU A 482 -18.21 -17.26 -20.78
C LEU A 482 -19.47 -18.12 -20.93
N GLN A 483 -19.66 -18.74 -22.09
CA GLN A 483 -20.81 -19.61 -22.36
C GLN A 483 -20.67 -21.01 -21.72
N LYS A 484 -19.47 -21.60 -21.72
CA LYS A 484 -19.24 -22.98 -21.24
C LYS A 484 -19.00 -23.09 -19.74
N ASN A 485 -18.22 -22.19 -19.16
CA ASN A 485 -17.70 -22.38 -17.80
C ASN A 485 -18.53 -21.71 -16.70
N ASN A 486 -19.56 -20.94 -17.05
CA ASN A 486 -20.59 -20.45 -16.11
C ASN A 486 -20.07 -19.71 -14.87
N THR A 487 -18.85 -19.16 -14.94
CA THR A 487 -18.16 -18.52 -13.82
C THR A 487 -18.31 -16.99 -13.86
N SER A 488 -18.27 -16.41 -12.67
CA SER A 488 -18.25 -14.96 -12.39
C SER A 488 -16.91 -14.34 -12.80
N LEU A 489 -16.53 -14.47 -14.07
CA LEU A 489 -15.32 -13.87 -14.60
C LEU A 489 -15.55 -12.36 -14.78
N GLU A 490 -15.71 -11.60 -13.69
CA GLU A 490 -15.58 -10.13 -13.73
C GLU A 490 -14.29 -9.68 -14.42
N GLU A 491 -13.38 -10.62 -14.52
CA GLU A 491 -12.12 -10.71 -15.20
C GLU A 491 -12.18 -10.56 -16.72
N CYS A 492 -13.28 -10.90 -17.40
CA CYS A 492 -13.47 -10.48 -18.81
C CYS A 492 -13.99 -9.03 -18.91
N SER A 493 -14.18 -8.31 -17.79
CA SER A 493 -14.65 -6.90 -17.80
C SER A 493 -13.78 -5.95 -18.61
N PRO A 494 -12.45 -6.09 -18.71
CA PRO A 494 -11.67 -5.21 -19.58
C PRO A 494 -12.12 -5.28 -21.06
N TRP A 495 -12.76 -6.37 -21.48
CA TRP A 495 -13.29 -6.56 -22.84
C TRP A 495 -14.73 -6.12 -23.01
N CYS A 496 -15.43 -5.79 -21.92
CA CYS A 496 -16.81 -5.30 -22.00
C CYS A 496 -16.90 -3.93 -22.69
N GLU A 497 -15.80 -3.19 -22.72
CA GLU A 497 -15.71 -1.91 -23.44
C GLU A 497 -15.57 -2.11 -24.96
N TYR A 498 -15.13 -3.29 -25.40
CA TYR A 498 -14.81 -3.58 -26.81
C TYR A 498 -15.77 -4.54 -27.50
N ASN A 499 -16.54 -5.34 -26.74
CA ASN A 499 -17.52 -6.27 -27.31
C ASN A 499 -18.82 -6.32 -26.48
N GLU A 500 -19.92 -5.88 -27.11
CA GLU A 500 -21.24 -5.79 -26.47
C GLU A 500 -21.81 -7.16 -26.05
N GLN A 501 -21.44 -8.25 -26.74
CA GLN A 501 -21.88 -9.60 -26.36
C GLN A 501 -21.15 -10.10 -25.11
N ILE A 502 -19.85 -9.80 -24.98
CA ILE A 502 -19.07 -10.07 -23.76
C ILE A 502 -19.63 -9.24 -22.59
N LYS A 503 -19.86 -7.94 -22.79
CA LYS A 503 -20.49 -7.05 -21.81
C LYS A 503 -21.84 -7.56 -21.33
N TYR A 504 -22.67 -8.01 -22.25
CA TYR A 504 -23.96 -8.60 -21.98
C TYR A 504 -23.84 -9.90 -21.17
N LEU A 505 -22.95 -10.83 -21.56
CA LEU A 505 -22.71 -12.09 -20.83
C LEU A 505 -22.14 -11.87 -19.43
N LEU A 506 -21.31 -10.85 -19.24
CA LEU A 506 -20.79 -10.48 -17.92
C LEU A 506 -21.85 -9.88 -17.02
N ALA A 507 -22.70 -9.01 -17.56
CA ALA A 507 -23.85 -8.47 -16.83
C ALA A 507 -24.80 -9.61 -16.39
N LEU A 508 -25.04 -10.59 -17.28
CA LEU A 508 -25.81 -11.79 -16.97
C LEU A 508 -25.17 -12.64 -15.86
N ASN A 509 -23.86 -12.88 -15.93
CA ASN A 509 -23.13 -13.66 -14.92
C ASN A 509 -23.14 -12.96 -13.55
N ARG A 510 -22.92 -11.64 -13.49
CA ARG A 510 -23.04 -10.82 -12.26
C ARG A 510 -24.43 -10.91 -11.63
N ARG A 511 -25.47 -11.05 -12.46
CA ARG A 511 -26.87 -11.22 -12.02
C ARG A 511 -27.20 -12.66 -11.57
N GLY A 512 -26.24 -13.58 -11.59
CA GLY A 512 -26.43 -14.99 -11.22
C GLY A 512 -27.16 -15.82 -12.28
N ILE A 513 -27.41 -15.27 -13.46
CA ILE A 513 -28.26 -15.86 -14.51
C ILE A 513 -27.56 -17.06 -15.19
N ALA A 514 -26.24 -17.05 -15.23
CA ALA A 514 -25.43 -18.19 -15.65
C ALA A 514 -25.85 -19.50 -14.94
N ARG A 515 -26.03 -19.46 -13.61
CA ARG A 515 -26.46 -20.64 -12.83
C ARG A 515 -27.82 -21.18 -13.29
N VAL A 516 -28.70 -20.32 -13.80
CA VAL A 516 -30.02 -20.69 -14.32
C VAL A 516 -29.92 -21.37 -15.69
N ARG A 517 -28.94 -21.00 -16.53
CA ARG A 517 -28.72 -21.64 -17.84
C ARG A 517 -28.30 -23.11 -17.74
N ASN A 518 -27.55 -23.48 -16.70
CA ASN A 518 -26.99 -24.83 -16.53
C ASN A 518 -27.71 -25.68 -15.48
N ALA A 519 -28.65 -25.14 -14.71
CA ALA A 519 -29.48 -25.96 -13.85
C ALA A 519 -30.29 -26.92 -14.73
N SER A 520 -30.23 -28.23 -14.46
CA SER A 520 -31.20 -29.20 -14.97
C SER A 520 -32.65 -28.78 -14.66
N ASP A 521 -32.78 -27.89 -13.67
CA ASP A 521 -33.96 -27.27 -13.11
C ASP A 521 -34.14 -25.81 -13.56
N ALA A 522 -33.68 -25.44 -14.77
CA ALA A 522 -33.99 -24.12 -15.35
C ALA A 522 -35.52 -23.83 -15.30
N CYS A 523 -36.35 -24.87 -15.49
CA CYS A 523 -37.79 -24.79 -15.28
C CYS A 523 -38.16 -24.42 -13.84
N THR A 524 -37.53 -25.01 -12.82
CA THR A 524 -37.81 -24.73 -11.40
C THR A 524 -37.49 -23.27 -11.03
N VAL A 525 -36.39 -22.72 -11.56
CA VAL A 525 -36.04 -21.31 -11.34
C VAL A 525 -37.01 -20.38 -12.07
N MET A 526 -37.39 -20.71 -13.31
CA MET A 526 -38.38 -19.95 -14.07
C MET A 526 -39.78 -20.06 -13.47
N GLU A 527 -40.15 -21.21 -12.89
CA GLU A 527 -41.39 -21.40 -12.15
C GLU A 527 -41.39 -20.59 -10.86
N ALA A 528 -40.30 -20.62 -10.08
CA ALA A 528 -40.19 -19.81 -8.87
C ALA A 528 -40.23 -18.30 -9.17
N ALA A 529 -39.62 -17.86 -10.28
CA ALA A 529 -39.73 -16.49 -10.78
C ALA A 529 -41.17 -16.15 -11.26
N ALA A 530 -41.80 -17.03 -12.04
CA ALA A 530 -43.17 -16.84 -12.52
C ALA A 530 -44.22 -16.89 -11.41
N LEU A 531 -43.93 -17.57 -10.30
CA LEU A 531 -44.77 -17.62 -9.10
C LEU A 531 -44.57 -16.41 -8.16
N GLY A 532 -43.68 -15.48 -8.50
CA GLY A 532 -43.42 -14.29 -7.68
C GLY A 532 -42.79 -14.61 -6.33
N LEU A 533 -42.07 -15.74 -6.22
CA LEU A 533 -41.42 -16.17 -4.98
C LEU A 533 -40.12 -15.41 -4.68
N TYR A 534 -39.70 -14.53 -5.59
CA TYR A 534 -38.60 -13.58 -5.42
C TYR A 534 -39.19 -12.15 -5.44
N THR A 535 -38.75 -11.28 -4.53
CA THR A 535 -39.27 -9.90 -4.42
C THR A 535 -38.15 -8.85 -4.50
N GLY A 536 -38.05 -8.13 -5.63
CA GLY A 536 -37.15 -6.99 -5.84
C GLY A 536 -36.95 -6.57 -7.30
N ALA A 537 -36.54 -5.32 -7.54
CA ALA A 537 -36.31 -4.74 -8.88
C ALA A 537 -35.19 -5.43 -9.69
N PHE A 538 -34.27 -6.12 -9.01
CA PHE A 538 -33.18 -6.89 -9.63
C PHE A 538 -33.69 -8.11 -10.44
N GLU A 539 -34.90 -8.59 -10.13
CA GLU A 539 -35.39 -9.92 -10.55
C GLU A 539 -36.27 -9.86 -11.81
N GLN A 540 -36.92 -8.73 -12.04
CA GLN A 540 -37.60 -8.45 -13.31
C GLN A 540 -36.59 -8.40 -14.47
N SER A 541 -35.39 -7.89 -14.22
CA SER A 541 -34.29 -7.90 -15.18
C SER A 541 -33.82 -9.33 -15.49
N ILE A 542 -33.67 -10.18 -14.47
CA ILE A 542 -33.29 -11.59 -14.65
C ILE A 542 -34.32 -12.34 -15.49
N SER A 543 -35.60 -12.14 -15.20
CA SER A 543 -36.69 -12.82 -15.91
C SER A 543 -36.78 -12.36 -17.37
N TYR A 544 -36.62 -11.06 -17.64
CA TYR A 544 -36.62 -10.49 -18.99
C TYR A 544 -35.41 -10.95 -19.82
N ASP A 545 -34.23 -10.99 -19.21
CA ASP A 545 -33.00 -11.44 -19.86
C ASP A 545 -33.05 -12.96 -20.16
N LEU A 546 -33.60 -13.77 -19.26
CA LEU A 546 -33.85 -15.21 -19.49
C LEU A 546 -34.90 -15.45 -20.59
N LEU A 547 -35.98 -14.67 -20.58
CA LEU A 547 -37.03 -14.69 -21.61
C LEU A 547 -36.48 -14.41 -23.01
N ARG A 548 -35.59 -13.43 -23.11
CA ARG A 548 -34.94 -13.05 -24.37
C ARG A 548 -34.07 -14.18 -24.94
N GLU A 549 -33.43 -14.98 -24.10
CA GLU A 549 -32.49 -16.02 -24.53
C GLU A 549 -33.11 -17.39 -24.81
N ARG A 550 -34.11 -17.77 -24.01
CA ARG A 550 -34.76 -19.08 -24.10
C ARG A 550 -36.28 -18.94 -24.11
N PRO A 551 -36.84 -18.27 -25.13
CA PRO A 551 -38.30 -18.12 -25.25
C PRO A 551 -39.01 -19.48 -25.32
N ASP A 552 -38.34 -20.52 -25.81
CA ASP A 552 -38.81 -21.90 -25.87
C ASP A 552 -39.05 -22.53 -24.49
N LEU A 553 -38.15 -22.27 -23.53
CA LEU A 553 -38.29 -22.78 -22.17
C LEU A 553 -39.38 -22.02 -21.42
N TRP A 554 -39.50 -20.71 -21.64
CA TRP A 554 -40.58 -19.93 -21.06
C TRP A 554 -41.95 -20.39 -21.58
N CYS A 555 -42.07 -20.64 -22.88
CA CYS A 555 -43.30 -21.20 -23.45
C CYS A 555 -43.64 -22.55 -22.79
N ARG A 556 -42.65 -23.40 -22.52
CA ARG A 556 -42.87 -24.67 -21.81
C ARG A 556 -43.32 -24.47 -20.37
N VAL A 557 -42.69 -23.59 -19.61
CA VAL A 557 -43.07 -23.25 -18.22
C VAL A 557 -44.47 -22.61 -18.17
N ALA A 558 -44.78 -21.71 -19.10
CA ALA A 558 -46.09 -21.07 -19.22
C ALA A 558 -47.22 -22.07 -19.56
N LEU A 559 -46.90 -23.12 -20.32
CA LEU A 559 -47.82 -24.21 -20.64
C LEU A 559 -47.98 -25.21 -19.48
N GLN A 560 -46.95 -25.39 -18.66
CA GLN A 560 -46.94 -26.35 -17.54
C GLN A 560 -47.46 -25.75 -16.23
N SER A 561 -47.40 -24.42 -16.05
CA SER A 561 -47.89 -23.72 -14.86
C SER A 561 -49.20 -22.97 -15.14
N PRO A 562 -50.34 -23.41 -14.58
CA PRO A 562 -51.63 -22.73 -14.74
C PRO A 562 -51.59 -21.26 -14.31
N LYS A 563 -50.76 -20.93 -13.32
CA LYS A 563 -50.58 -19.56 -12.82
C LYS A 563 -49.83 -18.65 -13.78
N ALA A 564 -48.84 -19.19 -14.52
CA ALA A 564 -48.04 -18.42 -15.50
C ALA A 564 -48.85 -18.03 -16.76
N SER A 565 -49.85 -18.84 -17.13
CA SER A 565 -50.75 -18.55 -18.26
C SER A 565 -51.54 -17.23 -18.12
N THR A 566 -51.69 -16.73 -16.88
CA THR A 566 -52.36 -15.46 -16.56
C THR A 566 -51.51 -14.24 -16.90
N LEU A 567 -50.18 -14.34 -16.83
CA LEU A 567 -49.22 -13.26 -17.13
C LEU A 567 -49.07 -13.01 -18.65
N VAL A 568 -49.16 -14.07 -19.47
CA VAL A 568 -49.07 -13.97 -20.95
C VAL A 568 -50.23 -13.17 -21.55
N LYS A 569 -51.36 -13.03 -20.84
CA LYS A 569 -52.53 -12.27 -21.29
C LYS A 569 -52.44 -10.76 -21.05
N MET A 570 -51.37 -10.25 -20.44
CA MET A 570 -51.27 -8.82 -20.05
C MET A 570 -50.54 -7.89 -21.04
N HIS A 571 -50.13 -8.34 -22.24
CA HIS A 571 -49.59 -7.43 -23.27
C HIS A 571 -50.61 -7.10 -24.38
N PRO A 572 -50.69 -5.84 -24.84
CA PRO A 572 -51.76 -5.37 -25.71
C PRO A 572 -51.58 -5.83 -27.17
N LYS A 573 -52.71 -6.13 -27.82
CA LYS A 573 -52.81 -6.49 -29.24
C LYS A 573 -52.32 -5.36 -30.16
N PRO A 574 -51.80 -5.70 -31.36
CA PRO A 574 -51.39 -4.71 -32.35
C PRO A 574 -52.61 -4.01 -32.96
N GLN A 575 -52.60 -2.68 -32.98
CA GLN A 575 -53.60 -1.88 -33.69
C GLN A 575 -53.30 -1.88 -35.18
N SER A 576 -54.14 -2.57 -35.95
CA SER A 576 -54.40 -2.25 -37.36
C SER A 576 -55.71 -1.47 -37.41
N ASP A 577 -55.68 -0.20 -37.81
CA ASP A 577 -56.73 0.34 -38.68
C ASP A 577 -56.34 1.65 -39.35
N ILE A 578 -56.80 1.72 -40.59
CA ILE A 578 -56.49 2.66 -41.66
C ILE A 578 -57.43 3.87 -41.55
N GLY A 579 -56.88 5.09 -41.66
CA GLY A 579 -57.65 6.31 -41.87
C GLY A 579 -56.96 7.19 -42.92
N ARG A 580 -57.52 7.20 -44.15
CA ARG A 580 -57.18 8.10 -45.26
C ARG A 580 -57.81 9.49 -45.07
N VAL A 581 -57.36 10.43 -45.92
CA VAL A 581 -57.82 11.82 -46.21
C VAL A 581 -56.95 12.88 -45.53
N GLY A 582 -56.34 13.87 -46.21
CA GLY A 582 -56.35 14.30 -47.61
C GLY A 582 -55.34 15.44 -47.83
N ASN A 583 -54.93 15.65 -49.09
CA ASN A 583 -53.96 16.65 -49.57
C ASN A 583 -54.42 18.11 -49.38
N THR A 584 -53.48 19.03 -49.08
CA THR A 584 -53.30 20.31 -49.83
C THR A 584 -52.00 21.07 -49.46
N LEU A 585 -51.21 21.39 -50.50
CA LEU A 585 -50.44 22.64 -50.78
C LEU A 585 -49.22 23.08 -49.92
N GLN A 586 -48.03 22.82 -50.48
CA GLN A 586 -46.96 23.77 -50.93
C GLN A 586 -46.27 24.81 -49.98
N PRO A 587 -45.04 25.29 -50.32
CA PRO A 587 -43.88 25.29 -49.42
C PRO A 587 -43.37 26.69 -49.01
N LYS A 588 -42.51 26.73 -47.98
CA LYS A 588 -41.49 27.75 -47.60
C LYS A 588 -40.72 27.11 -46.42
N GLY A 589 -39.40 26.94 -46.38
CA GLY A 589 -38.28 27.76 -46.81
C GLY A 589 -37.53 28.21 -45.55
N GLY A 590 -36.39 27.59 -45.21
CA GLY A 590 -35.49 28.06 -44.14
C GLY A 590 -34.76 26.94 -43.39
N PRO A 591 -33.44 27.08 -43.12
CA PRO A 591 -32.57 26.01 -42.62
C PRO A 591 -32.41 26.03 -41.08
N GLU A 592 -31.69 25.02 -40.57
CA GLU A 592 -31.07 24.89 -39.24
C GLU A 592 -31.74 23.91 -38.26
N GLY A 593 -30.88 23.11 -37.61
CA GLY A 593 -31.16 22.52 -36.32
C GLY A 593 -31.26 20.99 -36.31
N PHE A 594 -30.12 20.32 -36.08
CA PHE A 594 -30.12 18.98 -35.49
C PHE A 594 -30.85 19.04 -34.14
N HIS A 595 -31.96 18.31 -34.01
CA HIS A 595 -32.58 18.01 -32.73
C HIS A 595 -32.66 16.50 -32.54
N ASP A 596 -32.01 16.04 -31.47
CA ASP A 596 -32.16 14.71 -30.86
C ASP A 596 -33.64 14.42 -30.57
N GLU A 597 -34.18 13.39 -31.21
CA GLU A 597 -35.44 12.76 -30.79
C GLU A 597 -35.18 11.93 -29.53
N SER A 598 -35.38 12.56 -28.37
CA SER A 598 -35.53 11.85 -27.10
C SER A 598 -36.91 11.17 -27.06
N ILE A 599 -36.92 9.85 -27.09
CA ILE A 599 -38.12 9.04 -26.81
C ILE A 599 -38.42 9.16 -25.31
N VAL A 600 -39.42 9.99 -24.98
CA VAL A 600 -40.00 10.06 -23.63
C VAL A 600 -40.96 8.87 -23.45
N VAL A 601 -40.49 7.83 -22.75
CA VAL A 601 -41.39 6.78 -22.25
C VAL A 601 -42.00 7.28 -20.93
N GLY A 602 -43.25 7.73 -20.99
CA GLY A 602 -44.02 8.12 -19.80
C GLY A 602 -44.46 6.89 -19.00
N CYS A 603 -43.88 6.68 -17.81
CA CYS A 603 -44.40 5.75 -16.82
C CYS A 603 -45.54 6.39 -16.04
N THR A 604 -46.77 5.87 -16.18
CA THR A 604 -47.88 6.19 -15.28
C THR A 604 -47.79 5.35 -14.01
N CYS A 605 -47.26 5.91 -12.92
CA CYS A 605 -47.34 5.30 -11.60
C CYS A 605 -48.74 5.51 -11.00
N ARG A 606 -49.41 4.44 -10.56
CA ARG A 606 -50.57 4.54 -9.65
C ARG A 606 -50.08 4.93 -8.25
N PRO A 607 -50.78 5.83 -7.53
CA PRO A 607 -50.39 6.21 -6.18
C PRO A 607 -50.92 5.19 -5.16
N GLY A 608 -50.04 4.81 -4.24
CA GLY A 608 -50.40 4.09 -3.02
C GLY A 608 -49.74 2.72 -2.90
N PHE A 609 -48.49 2.72 -2.44
CA PHE A 609 -47.93 1.81 -1.42
C PHE A 609 -46.50 2.31 -1.16
N GLY A 610 -46.27 2.84 0.03
CA GLY A 610 -44.98 3.42 0.42
C GLY A 610 -44.01 2.35 0.93
N CYS A 611 -42.77 2.44 0.44
CA CYS A 611 -41.51 2.31 1.18
C CYS A 611 -40.44 3.03 0.36
#